data_AF-A0A1H7HK59-F1
#
_entry.id   AF-A0A1H7HK59-F1
#
_cell.length_a   1.000
_cell.length_b   1.000
_cell.length_c   1.000
_cell.angle_alpha   90.00
_cell.angle_beta   90.00
_cell.angle_gamma   90.00
#
_symmetry.space_group_name_H-M   'P 1'
#
loop_
_entity.id
_entity.type
_entity.pdbx_description
1 polymer ?
#
loop_
_entity_poly.entity_id
_entity_poly.type
_entity_poly.pdbx_seq_one_letter_code
_entity_poly.pdbx_strand_id
1 'polypeptide(L)'
;MVRQLKKQLHKACIGLVILSFSWAVQAESALQSDEQQQYLQELRTLYLTKSDREALLRHANSLLQTHAYRAGYQVGQADAQDLIYQLNSPEKGVLQAREERRQQGRVQVRNSQLAVFGIDPFIEYRCEASKPVCQILSPRDNSVWLTIVRDHAGAAELAKTLSFLIRNLQRG
;
A
#
# COMPACT_ATOMS: atom_id res chain seq x y z
N MET A 1 74.96 -22.28 21.00
CA MET A 1 75.45 -22.45 22.39
C MET A 1 74.42 -21.81 23.33
N VAL A 2 74.13 -22.39 24.51
CA VAL A 2 73.48 -21.78 25.72
C VAL A 2 72.43 -20.66 25.45
N ARG A 3 71.08 -20.82 25.50
CA ARG A 3 70.11 -21.40 26.48
C ARG A 3 70.02 -20.65 27.84
N GLN A 4 68.79 -20.53 28.37
CA GLN A 4 68.35 -19.94 29.68
C GLN A 4 68.12 -18.41 29.75
N LEU A 5 67.23 -17.83 30.59
CA LEU A 5 65.87 -18.23 31.07
C LEU A 5 65.20 -17.06 31.86
N LYS A 6 63.86 -17.17 32.09
CA LYS A 6 62.97 -16.47 33.06
C LYS A 6 62.33 -15.17 32.53
N LYS A 7 60.99 -15.01 32.51
CA LYS A 7 59.90 -15.11 33.54
C LYS A 7 59.90 -13.89 34.49
N GLN A 8 58.77 -13.37 34.98
CA GLN A 8 57.34 -13.74 34.86
C GLN A 8 56.63 -12.84 33.80
N LEU A 9 55.35 -12.39 33.77
CA LEU A 9 54.15 -12.51 34.64
C LEU A 9 52.85 -12.47 33.80
N HIS A 10 51.75 -11.84 34.26
CA HIS A 10 50.37 -11.92 33.71
C HIS A 10 49.58 -10.61 33.88
N LYS A 11 48.69 -10.31 32.92
CA LYS A 11 47.37 -9.61 33.02
C LYS A 11 46.78 -9.64 31.59
N ALA A 12 45.78 -10.46 31.24
CA ALA A 12 44.38 -10.54 31.71
C ALA A 12 43.45 -9.50 31.05
N CYS A 13 42.75 -9.96 30.00
CA CYS A 13 41.50 -9.49 29.35
C CYS A 13 41.41 -10.37 28.07
N ILE A 14 40.55 -11.39 27.91
CA ILE A 14 39.08 -11.45 28.06
C ILE A 14 38.37 -10.39 27.21
N GLY A 15 37.64 -10.85 26.19
CA GLY A 15 36.58 -10.09 25.52
C GLY A 15 36.93 -9.43 24.19
N LEU A 16 36.81 -10.19 23.08
CA LEU A 16 36.20 -9.64 21.86
C LEU A 16 35.52 -10.75 21.03
N VAL A 17 34.20 -10.84 21.18
CA VAL A 17 33.28 -11.62 20.33
C VAL A 17 32.09 -10.69 20.05
N ILE A 18 31.27 -11.04 19.05
CA ILE A 18 30.02 -10.38 18.62
C ILE A 18 30.21 -9.12 17.74
N LEU A 19 29.25 -8.95 16.81
CA LEU A 19 28.92 -7.77 15.99
C LEU A 19 29.66 -7.61 14.64
N SER A 20 29.16 -8.32 13.62
CA SER A 20 29.47 -8.06 12.20
C SER A 20 28.30 -8.41 11.26
N PHE A 21 27.06 -8.06 11.64
CA PHE A 21 25.86 -8.19 10.79
C PHE A 21 24.84 -7.09 11.13
N SER A 22 24.89 -5.95 10.43
CA SER A 22 23.87 -4.89 10.54
C SER A 22 23.74 -3.96 9.33
N TRP A 23 24.73 -3.90 8.41
CA TRP A 23 24.77 -2.85 7.37
C TRP A 23 23.78 -3.07 6.21
N ALA A 24 23.35 -4.30 5.93
CA ALA A 24 22.43 -4.60 4.82
C ALA A 24 21.03 -3.99 5.01
N VAL A 25 20.44 -4.13 6.20
CA VAL A 25 19.07 -3.68 6.53
C VAL A 25 18.89 -2.17 6.35
N GLN A 26 19.96 -1.41 6.59
CA GLN A 26 19.91 0.05 6.57
C GLN A 26 19.83 0.60 5.13
N ALA A 27 20.55 -0.01 4.19
CA ALA A 27 20.52 0.38 2.78
C ALA A 27 19.14 0.14 2.12
N GLU A 28 18.52 -1.01 2.39
CA GLU A 28 17.20 -1.35 1.84
C GLU A 28 16.10 -0.40 2.34
N SER A 29 16.16 -0.03 3.63
CA SER A 29 15.23 0.95 4.22
C SER A 29 15.39 2.37 3.64
N ALA A 30 16.61 2.77 3.26
CA ALA A 30 16.88 4.05 2.62
C ALA A 30 16.31 4.09 1.19
N LEU A 31 16.62 3.07 0.39
CA LEU A 31 16.12 2.93 -0.99
C LEU A 31 14.59 2.96 -1.07
N GLN A 32 13.90 2.26 -0.16
CA GLN A 32 12.43 2.30 -0.06
C GLN A 32 11.90 3.71 0.28
N SER A 33 12.65 4.48 1.08
CA SER A 33 12.28 5.85 1.44
C SER A 33 12.53 6.85 0.30
N ASP A 34 13.54 6.62 -0.54
CA ASP A 34 13.85 7.46 -1.70
C ASP A 34 12.84 7.20 -2.83
N GLU A 35 12.49 5.93 -3.11
CA GLU A 35 11.43 5.58 -4.07
C GLU A 35 10.08 6.20 -3.65
N GLN A 36 9.74 6.15 -2.35
CA GLN A 36 8.54 6.81 -1.83
C GLN A 36 8.60 8.34 -2.05
N GLN A 37 9.74 9.00 -1.81
CA GLN A 37 9.87 10.44 -2.00
C GLN A 37 9.72 10.86 -3.46
N GLN A 38 10.39 10.15 -4.38
CA GLN A 38 10.28 10.40 -5.82
C GLN A 38 8.82 10.21 -6.29
N TYR A 39 8.21 9.08 -5.94
CA TYR A 39 6.82 8.79 -6.30
C TYR A 39 5.84 9.87 -5.81
N LEU A 40 6.00 10.35 -4.56
CA LEU A 40 5.17 11.43 -4.04
C LEU A 40 5.47 12.78 -4.70
N GLN A 41 6.69 13.04 -5.18
CA GLN A 41 7.00 14.20 -6.01
C GLN A 41 6.32 14.12 -7.38
N GLU A 42 6.39 12.96 -8.05
CA GLU A 42 5.73 12.72 -9.34
C GLU A 42 4.21 12.90 -9.24
N LEU A 43 3.54 12.30 -8.23
CA LEU A 43 2.10 12.47 -8.04
C LEU A 43 1.71 13.93 -7.71
N ARG A 44 2.50 14.64 -6.88
CA ARG A 44 2.27 16.07 -6.60
C ARG A 44 2.36 16.93 -7.86
N THR A 45 3.32 16.63 -8.74
CA THR A 45 3.46 17.29 -10.04
C THR A 45 2.30 16.96 -10.97
N LEU A 46 1.94 15.67 -11.12
CA LEU A 46 0.84 15.20 -11.97
C LEU A 46 -0.51 15.81 -11.57
N TYR A 47 -0.79 15.88 -10.27
CA TYR A 47 -2.06 16.38 -9.73
C TYR A 47 -2.01 17.85 -9.28
N LEU A 48 -0.94 18.58 -9.60
CA LEU A 48 -0.78 20.02 -9.33
C LEU A 48 -1.09 20.42 -7.87
N THR A 49 -0.58 19.65 -6.90
CA THR A 49 -0.78 19.91 -5.47
C THR A 49 0.52 19.86 -4.68
N LYS A 50 0.55 20.53 -3.52
CA LYS A 50 1.65 20.49 -2.55
C LYS A 50 1.45 19.41 -1.48
N SER A 51 0.27 18.77 -1.43
CA SER A 51 -0.10 17.80 -0.40
C SER A 51 0.01 16.37 -0.91
N ASP A 52 0.89 15.57 -0.30
CA ASP A 52 1.02 14.13 -0.58
C ASP A 52 -0.32 13.41 -0.39
N ARG A 53 -1.08 13.76 0.65
CA ARG A 53 -2.42 13.19 0.95
C ARG A 53 -3.40 13.43 -0.18
N GLU A 54 -3.40 14.65 -0.73
CA GLU A 54 -4.27 15.02 -1.83
C GLU A 54 -3.81 14.37 -3.14
N ALA A 55 -2.50 14.33 -3.41
CA ALA A 55 -1.94 13.67 -4.60
C ALA A 55 -2.30 12.17 -4.62
N LEU A 56 -2.12 11.47 -3.50
CA LEU A 56 -2.48 10.05 -3.33
C LEU A 56 -3.99 9.81 -3.44
N LEU A 57 -4.83 10.66 -2.83
CA LEU A 57 -6.29 10.56 -2.96
C LEU A 57 -6.74 10.81 -4.40
N ARG A 58 -6.21 11.83 -5.08
CA ARG A 58 -6.51 12.10 -6.49
C ARG A 58 -6.06 10.93 -7.39
N HIS A 59 -4.88 10.34 -7.14
CA HIS A 59 -4.40 9.20 -7.92
C HIS A 59 -5.24 7.93 -7.70
N ALA A 60 -5.53 7.56 -6.45
CA ALA A 60 -6.34 6.38 -6.15
C ALA A 60 -7.76 6.50 -6.73
N ASN A 61 -8.38 7.68 -6.68
CA ASN A 61 -9.67 7.94 -7.35
C ASN A 61 -9.56 7.86 -8.88
N SER A 62 -8.47 8.37 -9.47
CA SER A 62 -8.21 8.28 -10.91
C SER A 62 -8.09 6.82 -11.38
N LEU A 63 -7.38 5.98 -10.62
CA LEU A 63 -7.26 4.55 -10.88
C LEU A 63 -8.61 3.83 -10.76
N LEU A 64 -9.37 4.11 -9.69
CA LEU A 64 -10.71 3.55 -9.50
C LEU A 64 -11.71 3.98 -10.58
N GLN A 65 -11.58 5.19 -11.13
CA GLN A 65 -12.39 5.67 -12.24
C GLN A 65 -12.03 4.96 -13.56
N THR A 66 -10.73 4.79 -13.84
CA THR A 66 -10.21 4.10 -15.03
C THR A 66 -10.59 2.62 -15.02
N HIS A 67 -10.32 1.91 -13.92
CA HIS A 67 -10.49 0.46 -13.79
C HIS A 67 -11.85 0.05 -13.18
N ALA A 68 -12.86 0.92 -13.21
CA ALA A 68 -14.20 0.63 -12.68
C ALA A 68 -14.83 -0.63 -13.32
N TYR A 69 -15.38 -1.53 -12.50
CA TYR A 69 -16.02 -2.76 -13.00
C TYR A 69 -17.44 -2.46 -13.49
N ARG A 70 -17.52 -1.99 -14.75
CA ARG A 70 -18.76 -1.61 -15.43
C ARG A 70 -19.57 -2.79 -15.94
N ALA A 71 -20.87 -2.57 -16.18
CA ALA A 71 -21.80 -3.58 -16.71
C ALA A 71 -21.34 -4.19 -18.05
N GLY A 72 -20.58 -3.43 -18.85
CA GLY A 72 -19.98 -3.91 -20.11
C GLY A 72 -18.98 -5.07 -19.94
N TYR A 73 -18.45 -5.30 -18.73
CA TYR A 73 -17.59 -6.46 -18.41
C TYR A 73 -18.39 -7.65 -17.83
N GLN A 74 -19.71 -7.52 -17.69
CA GLN A 74 -20.63 -8.51 -17.10
C GLN A 74 -21.55 -9.13 -18.17
N VAL A 75 -21.02 -9.32 -19.39
CA VAL A 75 -21.76 -9.87 -20.53
C VAL A 75 -22.36 -11.24 -20.16
N GLY A 76 -23.67 -11.40 -20.38
CA GLY A 76 -24.42 -12.62 -20.06
C GLY A 76 -24.90 -12.73 -18.61
N GLN A 77 -24.59 -11.77 -17.73
CA GLN A 77 -25.13 -11.74 -16.36
C GLN A 77 -26.46 -10.98 -16.32
N ALA A 78 -27.47 -11.56 -15.66
CA ALA A 78 -28.79 -10.94 -15.53
C ALA A 78 -28.78 -9.67 -14.63
N ASP A 79 -27.86 -9.61 -13.67
CA ASP A 79 -27.71 -8.50 -12.71
C ASP A 79 -26.56 -7.54 -13.09
N ALA A 80 -26.27 -7.39 -14.38
CA ALA A 80 -25.16 -6.56 -14.86
C ALA A 80 -25.30 -5.09 -14.43
N GLN A 81 -24.28 -4.54 -13.78
CA GLN A 81 -24.33 -3.24 -13.11
C GLN A 81 -22.97 -2.53 -13.10
N ASP A 82 -22.95 -1.20 -13.08
CA ASP A 82 -21.71 -0.46 -12.89
C ASP A 82 -21.34 -0.41 -11.41
N LEU A 83 -20.14 -0.88 -11.07
CA LEU A 83 -19.53 -0.77 -9.76
C LEU A 83 -18.47 0.34 -9.77
N ILE A 84 -18.77 1.45 -9.10
CA ILE A 84 -17.96 2.67 -9.07
C ILE A 84 -17.56 2.97 -7.62
N TYR A 85 -16.29 3.34 -7.41
CA TYR A 85 -15.78 3.71 -6.10
C TYR A 85 -15.27 5.15 -6.07
N GLN A 86 -15.41 5.81 -4.92
CA GLN A 86 -14.77 7.09 -4.60
C GLN A 86 -14.16 7.01 -3.20
N LEU A 87 -12.93 7.49 -3.05
CA LEU A 87 -12.18 7.54 -1.80
C LEU A 87 -12.08 8.97 -1.27
N ASN A 88 -12.27 9.13 0.04
CA ASN A 88 -12.06 10.36 0.78
C ASN A 88 -11.50 10.07 2.18
N SER A 89 -10.97 11.09 2.84
CA SER A 89 -10.62 11.03 4.26
C SER A 89 -11.40 12.12 4.99
N PRO A 90 -12.57 11.78 5.61
CA PRO A 90 -13.42 12.76 6.27
C PRO A 90 -12.86 13.21 7.62
N GLU A 91 -12.07 12.35 8.28
CA GLU A 91 -11.58 12.49 9.64
C GLU A 91 -10.13 12.00 9.75
N LYS A 92 -9.39 12.50 10.74
CA LYS A 92 -7.97 12.16 10.93
C LYS A 92 -7.81 10.65 11.17
N GLY A 93 -7.07 9.98 10.30
CA GLY A 93 -6.83 8.54 10.39
C GLY A 93 -8.02 7.67 9.96
N VAL A 94 -9.00 8.24 9.25
CA VAL A 94 -10.08 7.47 8.61
C VAL A 94 -9.95 7.60 7.09
N LEU A 95 -9.90 6.45 6.41
CA LEU A 95 -10.04 6.35 4.96
C LEU A 95 -11.43 5.78 4.66
N GLN A 96 -12.28 6.53 3.97
CA GLN A 96 -13.63 6.11 3.61
C GLN A 96 -13.66 5.74 2.12
N ALA A 97 -14.37 4.65 1.81
CA ALA A 97 -14.75 4.30 0.44
C ALA A 97 -16.26 4.36 0.30
N ARG A 98 -16.73 5.24 -0.60
CA ARG A 98 -18.08 5.26 -1.14
C ARG A 98 -18.12 4.31 -2.33
N GLU A 99 -19.06 3.38 -2.30
CA GLU A 99 -19.34 2.37 -3.32
C GLU A 99 -20.71 2.67 -3.93
N GLU A 100 -20.78 2.83 -5.24
CA GLU A 100 -22.03 2.99 -5.98
C GLU A 100 -22.24 1.80 -6.93
N ARG A 101 -23.38 1.11 -6.77
CA ARG A 101 -23.90 0.12 -7.73
C ARG A 101 -24.98 0.79 -8.57
N ARG A 102 -24.80 0.86 -9.88
CA ARG A 102 -25.76 1.49 -10.81
C ARG A 102 -26.32 0.48 -11.80
N GLN A 103 -27.64 0.35 -11.86
CA GLN A 103 -28.33 -0.60 -12.72
C GLN A 103 -29.67 -0.02 -13.18
N GLN A 104 -29.92 0.03 -14.50
CA GLN A 104 -31.23 0.39 -15.07
C GLN A 104 -31.86 1.67 -14.47
N GLY A 105 -31.04 2.71 -14.24
CA GLY A 105 -31.48 3.98 -13.64
C GLY A 105 -31.58 3.99 -12.10
N ARG A 106 -31.47 2.84 -11.43
CA ARG A 106 -31.33 2.75 -9.97
C ARG A 106 -29.87 2.93 -9.56
N VAL A 107 -29.64 3.61 -8.43
CA VAL A 107 -28.32 3.74 -7.80
C VAL A 107 -28.45 3.31 -6.34
N GLN A 108 -27.64 2.33 -5.93
CA GLN A 108 -27.46 1.94 -4.53
C GLN A 108 -26.11 2.47 -4.06
N VAL A 109 -26.07 3.13 -2.90
CA VAL A 109 -24.84 3.70 -2.33
C VAL A 109 -24.54 3.01 -1.00
N ARG A 110 -23.31 2.50 -0.87
CA ARG A 110 -22.77 1.95 0.37
C ARG A 110 -21.53 2.76 0.77
N ASN A 111 -21.37 3.03 2.06
CA ASN A 111 -20.14 3.58 2.61
C ASN A 111 -19.43 2.51 3.43
N SER A 112 -18.10 2.49 3.38
CA SER A 112 -17.23 1.72 4.26
C SER A 112 -16.13 2.62 4.80
N GLN A 113 -15.66 2.36 6.01
CA GLN A 113 -14.61 3.13 6.67
C GLN A 113 -13.50 2.19 7.15
N LEU A 114 -12.26 2.61 6.91
CA LEU A 114 -11.04 1.98 7.38
C LEU A 114 -10.32 2.97 8.30
N ALA A 115 -10.46 2.79 9.62
CA ALA A 115 -9.60 3.47 10.59
C ALA A 115 -8.17 2.91 10.46
N VAL A 116 -7.19 3.76 10.15
CA VAL A 116 -5.84 3.31 9.74
C VAL A 116 -4.84 3.16 10.89
N PHE A 117 -5.18 3.57 12.11
CA PHE A 117 -4.29 3.40 13.25
C PHE A 117 -4.27 1.93 13.71
N GLY A 118 -3.07 1.38 13.95
CA GLY A 118 -2.89 0.03 14.49
C GLY A 118 -3.06 -1.12 13.49
N ILE A 119 -3.19 -0.86 12.19
CA ILE A 119 -3.20 -1.87 11.12
C ILE A 119 -1.93 -1.78 10.26
N ASP A 120 -1.58 -2.87 9.59
CA ASP A 120 -0.53 -2.86 8.57
C ASP A 120 -0.93 -1.90 7.43
N PRO A 121 -0.05 -1.00 6.96
CA PRO A 121 -0.35 -0.17 5.81
C PRO A 121 -0.32 -0.89 4.46
N PHE A 122 0.26 -2.08 4.35
CA PHE A 122 0.41 -2.77 3.07
C PHE A 122 -0.92 -3.32 2.55
N ILE A 123 -1.24 -2.98 1.29
CA ILE A 123 -2.46 -3.41 0.62
C ILE A 123 -2.16 -4.58 -0.32
N GLU A 124 -2.79 -5.72 -0.04
CA GLU A 124 -2.80 -6.86 -0.95
C GLU A 124 -3.91 -6.74 -2.01
N TYR A 125 -3.69 -7.39 -3.16
CA TYR A 125 -4.69 -7.53 -4.21
C TYR A 125 -4.64 -8.94 -4.83
N ARG A 126 -5.76 -9.38 -5.38
CA ARG A 126 -5.91 -10.70 -6.02
C ARG A 126 -6.63 -10.58 -7.36
N CYS A 127 -5.95 -11.00 -8.42
CA CYS A 127 -6.50 -11.12 -9.77
C CYS A 127 -6.60 -12.61 -10.14
N GLU A 128 -7.78 -13.22 -10.00
CA GLU A 128 -7.97 -14.63 -10.35
C GLU A 128 -8.11 -14.82 -11.87
N ALA A 129 -7.36 -15.75 -12.46
CA ALA A 129 -7.35 -15.98 -13.90
C ALA A 129 -8.73 -16.36 -14.48
N SER A 130 -9.60 -16.96 -13.68
CA SER A 130 -10.98 -17.32 -14.00
C SER A 130 -12.00 -16.17 -13.89
N LYS A 131 -11.61 -15.02 -13.32
CA LYS A 131 -12.53 -13.89 -13.05
C LYS A 131 -12.16 -12.65 -13.88
N PRO A 132 -13.13 -11.84 -14.32
CA PRO A 132 -12.88 -10.59 -15.04
C PRO A 132 -12.50 -9.40 -14.14
N VAL A 133 -12.16 -9.66 -12.87
CA VAL A 133 -11.90 -8.65 -11.83
C VAL A 133 -10.60 -8.88 -11.07
N CYS A 134 -10.04 -7.80 -10.52
CA CYS A 134 -9.10 -7.85 -9.40
C CYS A 134 -9.80 -7.34 -8.12
N GLN A 135 -9.56 -8.01 -7.01
CA GLN A 135 -10.06 -7.64 -5.69
C GLN A 135 -8.94 -7.00 -4.86
N ILE A 136 -9.19 -5.82 -4.30
CA ILE A 136 -8.29 -5.17 -3.35
C ILE A 136 -8.73 -5.55 -1.93
N LEU A 137 -7.79 -6.00 -1.10
CA LEU A 137 -8.10 -6.52 0.23
C LEU A 137 -8.02 -5.44 1.31
N SER A 138 -8.85 -5.58 2.34
CA SER A 138 -8.83 -4.80 3.56
C SER A 138 -7.66 -5.25 4.45
N PRO A 139 -6.70 -4.38 4.81
CA PRO A 139 -5.54 -4.76 5.62
C PRO A 139 -5.88 -4.90 7.12
N ARG A 140 -7.17 -4.88 7.47
CA ARG A 140 -7.69 -5.18 8.81
C ARG A 140 -7.96 -6.68 9.00
N ASP A 141 -8.43 -7.34 7.95
CA ASP A 141 -9.10 -8.65 8.03
C ASP A 141 -9.01 -9.49 6.74
N ASN A 142 -8.30 -9.01 5.73
CA ASN A 142 -8.19 -9.60 4.38
C ASN A 142 -9.54 -9.84 3.67
N SER A 143 -10.59 -9.13 4.09
CA SER A 143 -11.88 -9.10 3.37
C SER A 143 -11.77 -8.31 2.05
N VAL A 144 -12.66 -8.57 1.10
CA VAL A 144 -12.69 -7.80 -0.17
C VAL A 144 -13.23 -6.40 0.11
N TRP A 145 -12.37 -5.38 -0.07
CA TRP A 145 -12.74 -3.99 0.17
C TRP A 145 -13.21 -3.28 -1.10
N LEU A 146 -12.46 -3.43 -2.21
CA LEU A 146 -12.75 -2.81 -3.50
C LEU A 146 -12.66 -3.88 -4.61
N THR A 147 -13.44 -3.75 -5.68
CA THR A 147 -13.38 -4.65 -6.85
C THR A 147 -13.28 -3.83 -8.14
N ILE A 148 -12.18 -4.02 -8.88
CA ILE A 148 -11.91 -3.36 -10.16
C ILE A 148 -11.91 -4.39 -11.30
N VAL A 149 -12.02 -3.94 -12.56
CA VAL A 149 -11.80 -4.81 -13.73
C VAL A 149 -10.39 -5.40 -13.69
N ARG A 150 -10.19 -6.60 -14.28
CA ARG A 150 -8.90 -7.29 -14.24
C ARG A 150 -7.83 -6.58 -15.07
N ASP A 151 -7.11 -5.69 -14.42
CA ASP A 151 -5.85 -5.10 -14.86
C ASP A 151 -4.79 -5.34 -13.78
N HIS A 152 -3.73 -6.09 -14.10
CA HIS A 152 -2.69 -6.44 -13.12
C HIS A 152 -1.79 -5.24 -12.78
N ALA A 153 -1.59 -4.29 -13.71
CA ALA A 153 -0.81 -3.09 -13.47
C ALA A 153 -1.64 -2.04 -12.71
N GLY A 154 -2.89 -1.83 -13.12
CA GLY A 154 -3.84 -0.97 -12.41
C GLY A 154 -4.10 -1.42 -10.96
N ALA A 155 -4.18 -2.74 -10.73
CA ALA A 155 -4.30 -3.29 -9.38
C ALA A 155 -3.03 -3.10 -8.53
N ALA A 156 -1.84 -3.33 -9.11
CA ALA A 156 -0.56 -3.10 -8.44
C ALA A 156 -0.37 -1.63 -8.05
N GLU A 157 -0.65 -0.71 -8.98
CA GLU A 157 -0.49 0.72 -8.77
C GLU A 157 -1.51 1.27 -7.77
N LEU A 158 -2.75 0.77 -7.79
CA LEU A 158 -3.75 1.10 -6.78
C LEU A 158 -3.34 0.59 -5.39
N ALA A 159 -2.80 -0.64 -5.30
CA ALA A 159 -2.27 -1.18 -4.05
C ALA A 159 -1.08 -0.36 -3.51
N LYS A 160 -0.14 0.04 -4.38
CA LYS A 160 0.99 0.94 -4.05
C LYS A 160 0.48 2.30 -3.54
N THR A 161 -0.42 2.93 -4.28
CA THR A 161 -1.05 4.22 -3.93
C THR A 161 -1.72 4.15 -2.56
N LEU A 162 -2.57 3.15 -2.34
CA LEU A 162 -3.29 2.98 -1.07
C LEU A 162 -2.32 2.69 0.10
N SER A 163 -1.27 1.91 -0.13
CA SER A 163 -0.25 1.63 0.89
C SER A 163 0.53 2.87 1.32
N PHE A 164 0.74 3.84 0.42
CA PHE A 164 1.30 5.15 0.79
C PHE A 164 0.25 6.07 1.42
N LEU A 165 -1.00 6.04 0.97
CA LEU A 165 -2.10 6.83 1.56
C LEU A 165 -2.36 6.43 3.02
N ILE A 166 -2.37 5.14 3.34
CA ILE A 166 -2.54 4.64 4.70
C ILE A 166 -1.36 5.07 5.59
N ARG A 167 -0.10 4.94 5.11
CA ARG A 167 1.09 5.48 5.82
C ARG A 167 1.03 6.99 6.02
N ASN A 168 0.51 7.75 5.06
CA ASN A 168 0.34 9.20 5.18
C ASN A 168 -0.73 9.56 6.24
N LEU A 169 -1.87 8.86 6.25
CA LEU A 169 -2.95 9.06 7.22
C LEU A 169 -2.57 8.63 8.65
N GLN A 170 -1.71 7.62 8.79
CA GLN A 170 -1.13 7.19 10.07
C GLN A 170 -0.18 8.24 10.68
N ARG A 171 0.50 9.05 9.87
CA ARG A 171 1.48 10.05 10.33
C ARG A 171 0.85 11.38 10.79
N GLY A 172 -0.35 11.69 10.31
CA GLY A 172 -1.16 12.86 10.74
C GLY A 172 -1.46 13.84 9.64
#